data_AF-A0A3E2JVZ4-F1
#
_entry.id   AF-A0A3E2JVZ4-F1
#
_cell.length_a   1.000
_cell.length_b   1.000
_cell.length_c   1.000
_cell.angle_alpha   90.00
_cell.angle_beta   90.00
_cell.angle_gamma   90.00
#
_symmetry.space_group_name_H-M   'P 1'
#
loop_
_entity.id
_entity.type
_entity.pdbx_description
1 polymer ?
#
loop_
_entity_poly.entity_id
_entity_poly.type
_entity_poly.pdbx_seq_one_letter_code
_entity_poly.pdbx_strand_id
1 'polypeptide(L)'
;MFSQYLNVFYRGQSKKHKSITSSLSRNQGYVQNEYAIYQESIDMKSVEFGGLTSLIECLSKMQHYGIPTRLIDLSVDPLIALFFAVQDQTAILQVMYMFIYNKNILLEIKRLSYWRSLLLWIHLK
;
A
#
# COMPACT_ATOMS: atom_id res chain seq x y z
N MET A 1 9.95 27.39 4.69
CA MET A 1 11.02 26.97 3.74
C MET A 1 11.07 25.44 3.59
N PHE A 2 9.92 24.75 3.48
CA PHE A 2 9.82 23.29 3.25
C PHE A 2 8.66 22.96 2.29
N SER A 3 8.46 23.80 1.27
CA SER A 3 7.29 23.72 0.37
C SER A 3 7.41 22.66 -0.74
N GLN A 4 8.49 21.89 -0.80
CA GLN A 4 8.70 20.93 -1.88
C GLN A 4 9.34 19.66 -1.34
N TYR A 5 8.62 18.91 -0.51
CA TYR A 5 8.82 17.47 -0.57
C TYR A 5 8.41 17.08 -1.98
N LEU A 6 9.40 16.79 -2.81
CA LEU A 6 9.23 16.04 -4.05
C LEU A 6 8.25 14.93 -3.72
N ASN A 7 7.10 14.92 -4.40
CA ASN A 7 6.06 13.93 -4.21
C ASN A 7 6.53 12.57 -4.76
N VAL A 8 7.67 12.08 -4.27
CA VAL A 8 8.37 10.94 -4.77
C VAL A 8 8.50 9.95 -3.63
N PHE A 9 8.04 8.74 -3.88
CA PHE A 9 8.15 7.62 -2.96
C PHE A 9 8.92 6.50 -3.63
N TYR A 10 9.58 5.68 -2.83
CA TYR A 10 10.42 4.59 -3.27
C TYR A 10 9.97 3.30 -2.61
N ARG A 11 10.13 2.18 -3.33
CA ARG A 11 9.90 0.83 -2.79
C ARG A 11 10.97 -0.12 -3.28
N GLY A 12 11.71 -0.72 -2.35
CA GLY A 12 12.57 -1.86 -2.64
C GLY A 12 11.80 -3.17 -2.64
N GLN A 13 12.15 -4.07 -3.56
CA GLN A 13 11.70 -5.45 -3.51
C GLN A 13 12.87 -6.37 -3.90
N SER A 14 13.16 -7.34 -3.03
CA SER A 14 14.10 -8.43 -3.32
C SER A 14 13.58 -9.44 -4.33
N LYS A 15 12.33 -9.31 -4.78
CA LYS A 15 11.76 -10.14 -5.83
C LYS A 15 10.96 -9.30 -6.81
N LYS A 16 11.13 -9.57 -8.09
CA LYS A 16 10.29 -8.98 -9.13
C LYS A 16 8.89 -9.61 -9.11
N HIS A 17 7.88 -8.80 -8.80
CA HIS A 17 6.47 -9.17 -8.92
C HIS A 17 5.86 -8.59 -10.22
N LYS A 18 4.79 -9.22 -10.73
CA LYS A 18 4.08 -8.78 -11.95
C LYS A 18 3.47 -7.38 -11.81
N SER A 19 3.03 -7.02 -10.62
CA SER A 19 2.44 -5.73 -10.30
C SER A 19 2.87 -5.27 -8.91
N ILE A 20 2.88 -3.95 -8.70
CA ILE A 20 3.17 -3.36 -7.40
C ILE A 20 1.86 -3.33 -6.61
N THR A 21 1.54 -4.44 -5.98
CA THR A 21 0.35 -4.60 -5.15
C THR A 21 0.73 -5.06 -3.74
N SER A 22 -0.19 -4.87 -2.80
CA SER A 22 -0.06 -5.37 -1.43
C SER A 22 0.14 -6.89 -1.42
N SER A 23 0.73 -7.42 -0.34
CA SER A 23 0.91 -8.87 -0.18
C SER A 23 -0.42 -9.64 -0.28
N LEU A 24 -1.51 -9.08 0.27
CA LEU A 24 -2.83 -9.70 0.25
C LEU A 24 -3.42 -9.74 -1.16
N SER A 25 -3.31 -8.65 -1.92
CA SER A 25 -3.87 -8.56 -3.28
C SER A 25 -3.21 -9.48 -4.32
N ARG A 26 -2.08 -10.13 -3.99
CA ARG A 26 -1.39 -11.05 -4.89
C ARG A 26 -2.03 -12.44 -4.95
N ASN A 27 -2.92 -12.76 -4.01
CA ASN A 27 -3.56 -14.07 -3.92
C ASN A 27 -5.08 -13.88 -3.74
N GLN A 28 -5.87 -14.41 -4.67
CA GLN A 28 -7.34 -14.33 -4.60
C GLN A 28 -7.91 -15.01 -3.35
N GLY A 29 -7.32 -16.11 -2.90
CA GLY A 29 -7.72 -16.78 -1.67
C GLY A 29 -7.48 -15.92 -0.43
N TYR A 30 -6.41 -15.12 -0.40
CA TYR A 30 -6.20 -14.15 0.70
C TYR A 30 -7.21 -13.02 0.66
N VAL A 31 -7.57 -12.53 -0.53
CA VAL A 31 -8.60 -11.50 -0.69
C VAL A 31 -9.97 -12.01 -0.23
N GLN A 32 -10.34 -13.24 -0.60
CA GLN A 32 -11.62 -13.85 -0.22
C GLN A 32 -11.71 -14.11 1.28
N ASN A 33 -10.59 -14.46 1.92
CA ASN A 33 -10.52 -14.81 3.34
C ASN A 33 -9.91 -13.71 4.21
N GLU A 34 -9.83 -12.47 3.74
CA GLU A 34 -9.14 -11.37 4.44
C GLU A 34 -9.67 -11.18 5.86
N TYR A 35 -10.99 -11.24 6.03
CA TYR A 35 -11.61 -11.10 7.34
C TYR A 35 -11.17 -12.22 8.30
N ALA A 36 -11.15 -13.46 7.83
CA ALA A 36 -10.70 -14.60 8.64
C ALA A 36 -9.22 -14.48 8.99
N ILE A 37 -8.36 -14.13 8.01
CA ILE A 37 -6.93 -13.89 8.24
C ILE A 37 -6.73 -12.81 9.31
N TYR A 38 -7.48 -11.71 9.23
CA TYR A 38 -7.41 -10.64 10.22
C TYR A 38 -7.82 -11.14 11.61
N GLN A 39 -9.01 -11.75 11.74
CA GLN A 39 -9.52 -12.24 13.03
C GLN A 39 -8.56 -13.25 13.66
N GLU A 40 -8.12 -14.26 12.91
CA GLU A 40 -7.16 -15.26 13.37
C GLU A 40 -5.85 -14.62 13.84
N SER A 41 -5.37 -13.58 13.15
CA SER A 41 -4.15 -12.86 13.54
C SER A 41 -4.31 -12.16 14.90
N ILE A 42 -5.45 -11.51 15.12
CA ILE A 42 -5.75 -10.85 16.39
C ILE A 42 -5.92 -11.89 17.50
N ASP A 43 -6.64 -12.98 17.24
CA ASP A 43 -6.90 -14.03 18.22
C ASP A 43 -5.63 -14.76 18.65
N MET A 44 -4.80 -15.16 17.70
CA MET A 44 -3.53 -15.86 17.95
C MET A 44 -2.55 -15.00 18.76
N LYS A 45 -2.65 -13.67 18.68
CA LYS A 45 -1.70 -12.72 19.24
C LYS A 45 -2.36 -11.63 20.10
N SER A 46 -3.47 -11.97 20.74
CA SER A 46 -4.35 -11.02 21.45
C SER A 46 -3.63 -10.06 22.40
N VAL A 47 -2.63 -10.54 23.14
CA VAL A 47 -1.81 -9.71 24.05
C VAL A 47 -1.02 -8.63 23.30
N GLU A 48 -0.45 -8.98 22.15
CA GLU A 48 0.40 -8.07 21.37
C GLU A 48 -0.41 -7.04 20.57
N PHE A 49 -1.65 -7.40 20.22
CA PHE A 49 -2.58 -6.53 19.50
C PHE A 49 -3.49 -5.71 20.43
N GLY A 50 -3.63 -6.11 21.70
CA GLY A 50 -4.54 -5.46 22.66
C GLY A 50 -4.22 -3.99 22.97
N GLY A 51 -3.00 -3.52 22.69
CA GLY A 51 -2.60 -2.12 22.84
C GLY A 51 -2.67 -1.29 21.55
N LEU A 52 -3.02 -1.89 20.41
CA LEU A 52 -3.09 -1.18 19.13
C LEU A 52 -4.46 -0.53 18.96
N THR A 53 -4.48 0.74 18.59
CA THR A 53 -5.73 1.52 18.56
C THR A 53 -6.24 1.75 17.15
N SER A 54 -5.33 1.77 16.17
CA SER A 54 -5.68 2.02 14.78
C SER A 54 -5.51 0.78 13.91
N LEU A 55 -6.35 0.69 12.87
CA LEU A 55 -6.26 -0.38 11.86
C LEU A 55 -4.87 -0.41 11.20
N ILE A 56 -4.25 0.76 10.97
CA ILE A 56 -2.92 0.84 10.33
C ILE A 56 -1.86 0.20 11.23
N GLU A 57 -1.90 0.46 12.53
CA GLU A 57 -1.00 -0.20 13.49
C GLU A 57 -1.18 -1.71 13.49
N CYS A 58 -2.43 -2.20 13.53
CA CYS A 58 -2.71 -3.63 13.45
C CYS A 58 -2.17 -4.24 12.16
N LEU A 59 -2.47 -3.64 11.00
CA LEU A 59 -2.01 -4.15 9.71
C LEU A 59 -0.48 -4.07 9.56
N SER A 60 0.17 -3.05 10.12
CA SER A 60 1.62 -2.93 10.15
C SER A 60 2.22 -4.05 11.02
N LYS A 61 1.65 -4.29 12.21
CA LYS A 61 2.06 -5.38 13.10
C LYS A 61 1.88 -6.75 12.45
N MET A 62 0.78 -6.98 11.74
CA MET A 62 0.56 -8.18 10.94
C MET A 62 1.64 -8.37 9.86
N GLN A 63 2.02 -7.31 9.13
CA GLN A 63 3.10 -7.39 8.15
C GLN A 63 4.44 -7.74 8.79
N HIS A 64 4.73 -7.25 9.99
CA HIS A 64 5.93 -7.64 10.73
C HIS A 64 5.97 -9.15 11.05
N TYR A 65 4.80 -9.79 11.19
CA TYR A 65 4.66 -11.24 11.32
C TYR A 65 4.63 -11.99 9.98
N GLY A 66 4.83 -11.32 8.85
CA GLY A 66 4.74 -11.92 7.53
C GLY A 66 3.32 -12.24 7.09
N ILE A 67 2.31 -11.77 7.82
CA ILE A 67 0.90 -11.98 7.51
C ILE A 67 0.51 -11.03 6.38
N PRO A 68 -0.15 -11.52 5.31
CA PRO A 68 -0.48 -10.69 4.17
C PRO A 68 -1.51 -9.62 4.54
N THR A 69 -1.20 -8.35 4.27
CA THR A 69 -2.14 -7.24 4.44
C THR A 69 -2.32 -6.42 3.16
N ARG A 70 -3.24 -5.45 3.20
CA ARG A 70 -3.47 -4.44 2.15
C ARG A 70 -2.43 -3.32 2.13
N LEU A 71 -1.52 -3.28 3.09
CA LEU A 71 -0.50 -2.24 3.14
C LEU A 71 0.57 -2.45 2.06
N ILE A 72 1.12 -1.33 1.61
CA ILE A 72 2.26 -1.27 0.71
C ILE A 72 3.28 -0.37 1.38
N ASP A 73 4.45 -0.93 1.68
CA ASP A 73 5.61 -0.19 2.19
C ASP A 73 6.13 0.77 1.11
N LEU A 74 6.16 2.05 1.46
CA LEU A 74 6.72 3.13 0.67
C LEU A 74 7.64 3.94 1.58
N SER A 75 8.76 4.38 1.05
CA SER A 75 9.71 5.25 1.75
C SER A 75 9.90 6.54 0.97
N VAL A 76 10.04 7.67 1.67
CA VAL A 76 10.52 8.92 1.06
C VAL A 76 12.05 8.95 0.93
N ASP A 77 12.74 8.09 1.68
CA ASP A 77 14.19 7.91 1.59
C ASP A 77 14.52 6.78 0.61
N PRO A 78 15.22 7.07 -0.51
CA PRO A 78 15.61 6.07 -1.48
C PRO A 78 16.63 5.05 -0.94
N LEU A 79 17.43 5.39 0.07
CA LEU A 79 18.42 4.46 0.65
C LEU A 79 17.73 3.34 1.44
N ILE A 80 16.66 3.68 2.17
CA ILE A 80 15.82 2.67 2.85
C ILE A 80 15.18 1.74 1.81
N ALA A 81 14.65 2.30 0.72
CA ALA A 81 14.10 1.48 -0.36
C ALA A 81 15.18 0.59 -1.01
N LEU A 82 16.38 1.12 -1.25
CA LEU A 82 17.48 0.35 -1.80
C LEU A 82 17.89 -0.80 -0.87
N PHE A 83 17.99 -0.55 0.44
CA PHE A 83 18.25 -1.58 1.43
C PHE A 83 17.27 -2.75 1.30
N PHE A 84 15.96 -2.49 1.25
CA PHE A 84 14.96 -3.54 1.08
C PHE A 84 14.99 -4.24 -0.28
N ALA A 85 15.53 -3.59 -1.32
CA ALA A 85 15.74 -4.24 -2.61
C ALA A 85 16.88 -5.28 -2.54
N VAL A 86 17.92 -5.01 -1.74
CA VAL A 86 19.18 -5.79 -1.76
C VAL A 86 19.44 -6.64 -0.51
N GLN A 87 18.61 -6.51 0.53
CA GLN A 87 18.82 -7.22 1.80
C GLN A 87 18.83 -8.75 1.68
N ASP A 88 18.18 -9.30 0.65
CA ASP A 88 18.14 -10.72 0.38
C ASP A 88 19.22 -11.08 -0.64
N GLN A 89 20.31 -11.67 -0.16
CA GLN A 89 21.46 -12.04 -0.99
C GLN A 89 21.18 -13.23 -1.93
N THR A 90 20.09 -13.97 -1.68
CA THR A 90 19.68 -15.11 -2.52
C THR A 90 18.78 -14.68 -3.68
N ALA A 91 18.35 -13.42 -3.67
CA ALA A 91 17.46 -12.86 -4.68
C ALA A 91 18.12 -12.76 -6.06
N ILE A 92 17.54 -13.49 -7.03
CA ILE A 92 17.95 -13.46 -8.44
C ILE A 92 17.58 -12.11 -9.10
N LEU A 93 16.49 -11.48 -8.66
CA LEU A 93 15.95 -10.26 -9.26
C LEU A 93 15.55 -9.24 -8.19
N GLN A 94 16.35 -8.20 -8.06
CA GLN A 94 16.18 -7.10 -7.12
C GLN A 94 15.74 -5.85 -7.88
N VAL A 95 14.71 -5.17 -7.38
CA VAL A 95 14.11 -4.02 -8.07
C VAL A 95 13.76 -2.92 -7.09
N MET A 96 14.01 -1.67 -7.49
CA MET A 96 13.54 -0.49 -6.79
C MET A 96 12.56 0.26 -7.69
N TYR A 97 11.39 0.57 -7.16
CA TYR A 97 10.36 1.35 -7.83
C TYR A 97 10.37 2.79 -7.31
N MET A 98 10.11 3.73 -8.20
CA MET A 98 9.93 5.14 -7.90
C MET A 98 8.50 5.55 -8.29
N PHE A 99 7.77 6.13 -7.36
CA PHE A 99 6.41 6.62 -7.53
C PHE A 99 6.43 8.13 -7.48
N ILE A 100 5.98 8.78 -8.54
CA ILE A 100 5.80 10.23 -8.57
C ILE A 100 4.31 10.50 -8.40
N TYR A 101 3.94 11.01 -7.23
CA TYR A 101 2.59 11.42 -6.93
C TYR A 101 2.36 12.85 -7.40
N ASN A 102 1.41 13.06 -8.31
CA ASN A 102 1.03 14.41 -8.70
C ASN A 102 -0.37 14.72 -8.14
N LYS A 103 -0.42 15.57 -7.11
CA LYS A 103 -1.67 15.99 -6.47
C LYS A 103 -2.67 16.60 -7.47
N ASN A 104 -2.17 17.22 -8.55
CA ASN A 104 -3.01 17.83 -9.58
C ASN A 104 -3.81 16.78 -10.37
N ILE A 105 -3.26 15.59 -10.59
CA ILE A 105 -3.94 14.50 -11.31
C ILE A 105 -5.16 13.99 -10.51
N LEU A 106 -5.03 13.78 -9.20
CA LEU A 106 -6.16 13.33 -8.38
C LEU A 106 -7.25 14.41 -8.26
N LEU A 107 -6.87 15.68 -8.19
CA LEU A 107 -7.84 16.79 -8.20
C LEU A 107 -8.59 16.84 -9.53
N GLU A 108 -7.91 16.63 -10.66
CA GLU A 108 -8.51 16.56 -11.98
C GLU A 108 -9.44 15.37 -12.13
N ILE A 109 -9.06 14.18 -11.64
CA ILE A 109 -9.92 12.98 -11.62
C ILE A 109 -11.15 13.20 -10.74
N LYS A 110 -10.98 13.76 -9.53
CA LYS A 110 -12.11 14.11 -8.66
C LYS A 110 -13.03 15.12 -9.33
N ARG A 111 -12.47 16.15 -9.97
CA ARG A 111 -13.24 17.12 -10.76
C ARG A 111 -14.01 16.37 -11.85
N LEU A 112 -13.36 15.57 -12.69
CA LEU A 112 -14.04 14.80 -13.74
C LEU A 112 -15.14 13.86 -13.20
N SER A 113 -14.95 13.23 -12.04
CA SER A 113 -15.97 12.37 -11.43
C SER A 113 -17.17 13.15 -10.88
N TYR A 114 -16.96 14.33 -10.28
CA TYR A 114 -18.04 15.23 -9.85
C TYR A 114 -18.78 15.89 -11.04
N TRP A 115 -18.09 16.12 -12.16
CA TRP A 115 -18.70 16.71 -13.35
C TRP A 115 -19.49 15.70 -14.18
N ARG A 116 -19.12 14.40 -14.14
CA ARG A 116 -19.94 13.32 -14.72
C ARG A 116 -21.29 13.16 -14.02
N SER A 117 -21.35 13.35 -12.69
CA SER A 117 -22.62 13.36 -11.95
C SER A 117 -23.45 14.63 -12.18
N LEU A 118 -22.84 15.76 -12.56
CA LEU A 118 -23.57 16.97 -12.95
C LEU A 118 -24.09 16.95 -14.39
N LEU A 119 -23.36 16.34 -15.33
CA LEU A 119 -23.76 16.26 -16.75
C LEU A 119 -24.95 15.30 -16.99
N LEU A 120 -25.23 14.39 -16.05
CA LEU A 120 -26.46 13.57 -16.05
C LEU A 120 -27.72 14.36 -15.62
N TRP A 121 -27.59 15.60 -15.14
CA TRP A 121 -28.72 16.44 -14.71
C TRP A 121 -29.14 17.51 -15.76
N ILE A 122 -28.47 17.59 -16.91
CA ILE A 122 -28.73 18.62 -17.95
C ILE A 122 -29.53 18.07 -19.16
N HIS A 123 -29.90 16.78 -19.17
CA HIS A 123 -30.74 16.19 -20.24
C HIS A 123 -32.13 15.69 -19.77
N LEU A 124 -32.70 16.29 -18.72
CA LEU A 124 -34.09 16.03 -18.30
C LEU A 124 -34.91 17.31 -18.07
N LYS A 125 -34.73 18.34 -18.90
CA LYS A 125 -35.75 19.36 -19.15
C LYS A 125 -35.88 19.63 -20.63
#